data_AF-A0A8T3B8J4-F1
#
_entry.id   AF-A0A8T3B8J4-F1
#
_cell.length_a   1.000
_cell.length_b   1.000
_cell.length_c   1.000
_cell.angle_alpha   90.00
_cell.angle_beta   90.00
_cell.angle_gamma   90.00
#
_symmetry.space_group_name_H-M   'P 1'
#
loop_
_entity.id
_entity.type
_entity.pdbx_description
1 polymer ?
#
loop_
_entity_poly.entity_id
_entity_poly.type
_entity_poly.pdbx_seq_one_letter_code
_entity_poly.pdbx_strand_id
1 'polypeptide(L)'
;MVDVKVCFQFNITLNAPISLRWDHWCNRATISEILGTNHTVEIPDCFLKYVISSSQWVFPVNFPLHLRNICENFTVAADAGPCLAWKNCDNYKFSNFIEELYASTPNCSWYKHVWPKKNIIRHSIFV
;
A
#
# COMPACT_ATOMS: atom_id res chain seq x y z
N MET A 1 11.37 14.11 -8.25
CA MET A 1 10.92 13.13 -7.24
C MET A 1 10.49 11.90 -8.02
N VAL A 2 11.15 10.76 -7.86
CA VAL A 2 10.69 9.51 -8.49
C VAL A 2 9.28 9.26 -7.96
N ASP A 3 8.34 8.90 -8.83
CA ASP A 3 6.98 8.57 -8.40
C ASP A 3 7.03 7.28 -7.57
N VAL A 4 7.15 7.44 -6.26
CA VAL A 4 7.30 6.34 -5.28
C VAL A 4 6.17 5.32 -5.41
N LYS A 5 4.99 5.71 -5.92
CA LYS A 5 3.87 4.80 -6.14
C LYS A 5 4.23 3.64 -7.06
N VAL A 6 5.08 3.86 -8.07
CA VAL A 6 5.48 2.81 -9.03
C VAL A 6 6.40 1.75 -8.40
N CYS A 7 6.99 2.05 -7.24
CA CYS A 7 7.82 1.11 -6.50
C CYS A 7 6.98 0.14 -5.67
N PHE A 8 5.74 0.50 -5.31
CA PHE A 8 4.84 -0.39 -4.60
C PHE A 8 4.14 -1.35 -5.58
N GLN A 9 4.14 -2.63 -5.20
CA GLN A 9 3.38 -3.66 -5.88
C GLN A 9 2.55 -4.42 -4.86
N PHE A 10 1.23 -4.36 -5.03
CA PHE A 10 0.29 -5.12 -4.25
C PHE A 10 0.02 -6.47 -4.92
N ASN A 11 0.18 -7.54 -4.15
CA ASN A 11 -0.19 -8.88 -4.57
C ASN A 11 -1.45 -9.29 -3.80
N ILE A 12 -2.52 -9.62 -4.51
CA ILE A 12 -3.78 -10.02 -3.89
C ILE A 12 -3.63 -11.47 -3.42
N THR A 13 -3.45 -11.65 -2.12
CA THR A 13 -3.35 -12.97 -1.47
C THR A 13 -4.55 -13.23 -0.57
N LEU A 14 -4.78 -14.49 -0.19
CA LEU A 14 -5.91 -14.89 0.65
C LEU A 14 -6.03 -14.08 1.96
N ASN A 15 -4.89 -13.74 2.57
CA ASN A 15 -4.84 -13.04 3.86
C ASN A 15 -4.44 -11.57 3.72
N ALA A 16 -4.52 -11.01 2.52
CA ALA A 16 -4.03 -9.68 2.24
C ALA A 16 -4.76 -8.63 3.11
N PRO A 17 -4.06 -7.92 4.02
CA PRO A 17 -4.60 -6.79 4.77
C PRO A 17 -4.64 -5.52 3.90
N ILE A 18 -5.02 -5.67 2.63
CA ILE A 18 -5.13 -4.61 1.63
C ILE A 18 -6.54 -4.03 1.74
N SER A 19 -6.67 -2.72 1.89
CA SER A 19 -7.93 -2.01 1.87
C SER A 19 -8.54 -2.03 0.46
N LEU A 20 -9.79 -2.43 0.37
CA LEU A 20 -10.58 -2.36 -0.86
C LEU A 20 -10.62 -0.91 -1.40
N ARG A 21 -10.78 0.06 -0.49
CA ARG A 21 -11.04 1.47 -0.81
C ARG A 21 -9.77 2.30 -0.97
N TRP A 22 -8.80 2.10 -0.08
CA TRP A 22 -7.69 3.05 0.11
C TRP A 22 -6.39 2.63 -0.57
N ASP A 23 -6.19 1.34 -0.82
CA ASP A 23 -4.93 0.86 -1.38
C ASP A 23 -4.93 0.85 -2.91
N HIS A 24 -3.73 1.04 -3.47
CA HIS A 24 -3.49 1.16 -4.91
C HIS A 24 -3.31 -0.22 -5.57
N TRP A 25 -4.10 -1.20 -5.15
CA TRP A 25 -3.96 -2.59 -5.60
C TRP A 25 -4.60 -2.82 -6.98
N CYS A 26 -5.50 -1.92 -7.40
CA CYS A 26 -6.22 -2.02 -8.65
C CYS A 26 -5.40 -1.33 -9.76
N ASN A 27 -4.46 -2.05 -10.38
CA ASN A 27 -3.55 -1.51 -11.41
C ASN A 27 -2.77 -0.25 -10.96
N ARG A 28 -2.26 -0.24 -9.72
CA ARG A 28 -1.56 0.92 -9.12
C ARG A 28 -2.45 2.15 -8.89
N ALA A 29 -3.76 1.96 -8.94
CA ALA A 29 -4.76 2.95 -8.61
C ALA A 29 -5.70 2.42 -7.53
N THR A 30 -6.38 3.33 -6.85
CA THR A 30 -7.52 3.02 -6.00
C THR A 30 -8.76 2.76 -6.87
N ILE A 31 -9.75 2.05 -6.33
CA ILE A 31 -11.04 1.88 -7.00
C ILE A 31 -11.68 3.25 -7.32
N SER A 32 -11.55 4.22 -6.40
CA SER A 32 -12.11 5.57 -6.61
C SER A 32 -11.48 6.30 -7.79
N GLU A 33 -10.18 6.11 -8.03
CA GLU A 33 -9.51 6.73 -9.18
C GLU A 33 -9.99 6.13 -10.50
N ILE A 34 -10.40 4.86 -10.50
CA ILE A 34 -10.93 4.16 -11.68
C ILE A 34 -12.39 4.52 -11.95
N LEU A 35 -13.21 4.60 -10.91
CA LEU A 35 -14.64 4.94 -11.03
C LEU A 35 -14.91 6.44 -11.14
N GLY A 36 -13.97 7.29 -10.71
CA GLY A 36 -14.17 8.73 -10.56
C GLY A 36 -14.81 9.11 -9.21
N THR A 37 -14.82 10.41 -8.91
CA THR A 37 -15.15 10.95 -7.56
C THR A 37 -16.57 10.68 -7.08
N ASN A 38 -17.50 10.37 -7.99
CA ASN A 38 -18.92 10.24 -7.69
C ASN A 38 -19.29 8.94 -6.95
N HIS A 39 -18.41 7.93 -6.97
CA HIS A 39 -18.71 6.60 -6.42
C HIS A 39 -18.02 6.30 -5.08
N THR A 40 -17.28 7.26 -4.51
CA THR A 40 -16.49 7.06 -3.28
C THR A 40 -17.32 6.62 -2.08
N VAL A 41 -18.56 7.07 -1.97
CA VAL A 41 -19.47 6.73 -0.86
C VAL A 41 -19.96 5.29 -0.94
N GLU A 42 -19.98 4.70 -2.14
CA GLU A 42 -20.49 3.34 -2.39
C GLU A 42 -19.44 2.26 -2.16
N ILE A 43 -18.15 2.63 -2.08
CA ILE A 43 -17.05 1.68 -1.88
C ILE A 43 -16.96 1.30 -0.40
N PRO A 44 -17.17 0.01 -0.06
CA PRO A 44 -17.05 -0.46 1.32
C PRO A 44 -15.65 -0.22 1.88
N ASP A 45 -15.58 0.25 3.12
CA ASP A 45 -14.33 0.33 3.86
C ASP A 45 -14.03 -1.01 4.53
N CYS A 46 -13.44 -1.93 3.78
CA CYS A 46 -13.08 -3.26 4.25
C CYS A 46 -11.76 -3.74 3.64
N PHE A 47 -11.18 -4.81 4.20
CA PHE A 47 -10.01 -5.47 3.62
C PHE A 47 -10.39 -6.51 2.58
N LEU A 48 -9.55 -6.71 1.56
CA LEU A 48 -9.74 -7.71 0.50
C LEU A 48 -9.89 -9.13 1.05
N LYS A 49 -9.19 -9.48 2.13
CA LYS A 49 -9.32 -10.79 2.79
C LYS A 49 -10.76 -11.13 3.24
N TYR A 50 -11.66 -10.15 3.37
CA TYR A 50 -13.06 -10.40 3.72
C TYR A 50 -13.96 -10.71 2.52
N VAL A 51 -13.47 -10.47 1.31
CA VAL A 51 -14.17 -10.75 0.05
C VAL A 51 -13.41 -11.78 -0.80
N ILE A 52 -12.51 -12.54 -0.17
CA ILE A 52 -11.71 -13.58 -0.80
C ILE A 52 -11.81 -14.84 0.06
N SER A 53 -12.06 -15.98 -0.58
CA SER A 53 -12.00 -17.30 0.05
C SER A 53 -11.46 -18.32 -0.94
N SER A 54 -10.62 -19.25 -0.48
CA SER A 54 -10.05 -20.34 -1.30
C SER A 54 -9.43 -19.83 -2.62
N SER A 55 -8.72 -18.70 -2.55
CA SER A 55 -8.06 -18.05 -3.70
C SER A 55 -9.04 -17.62 -4.81
N GLN A 56 -10.27 -17.30 -4.43
CA GLN A 56 -11.32 -16.80 -5.31
C GLN A 56 -12.02 -15.62 -4.65
N TRP A 57 -12.56 -14.72 -5.47
CA TRP A 57 -13.41 -13.64 -4.97
C TRP A 57 -14.76 -14.20 -4.52
N VAL A 58 -15.15 -13.86 -3.28
CA VAL A 58 -16.42 -14.27 -2.69
C VAL A 58 -17.05 -13.05 -2.05
N PHE A 59 -18.09 -12.51 -2.70
CA PHE A 59 -18.74 -11.29 -2.27
C PHE A 59 -20.04 -11.57 -1.49
N PRO A 60 -20.39 -10.72 -0.51
CA PRO A 60 -21.73 -10.72 0.08
C PRO A 60 -22.84 -10.52 -0.98
N VAL A 61 -24.06 -10.98 -0.65
CA VAL A 61 -25.24 -10.88 -1.55
C VAL A 61 -25.51 -9.44 -2.00
N ASN A 62 -25.32 -8.47 -1.10
CA ASN A 62 -25.59 -7.05 -1.36
C ASN A 62 -24.35 -6.27 -1.82
N PHE A 63 -23.30 -6.94 -2.30
CA PHE A 63 -22.09 -6.25 -2.76
C PHE A 63 -22.35 -5.57 -4.12
N PRO A 64 -21.94 -4.30 -4.32
CA PRO A 64 -22.20 -3.58 -5.56
C PRO A 64 -21.63 -4.30 -6.79
N LEU A 65 -22.46 -4.50 -7.82
CA LEU A 65 -22.10 -5.26 -9.02
C LEU A 65 -20.90 -4.66 -9.78
N HIS A 66 -20.82 -3.33 -9.86
CA HIS A 66 -19.72 -2.66 -10.54
C HIS A 66 -18.38 -2.92 -9.82
N LEU A 67 -18.38 -2.99 -8.47
CA LEU A 67 -17.18 -3.32 -7.69
C LEU A 67 -16.79 -4.78 -7.85
N ARG A 68 -17.78 -5.69 -7.91
CA ARG A 68 -17.55 -7.11 -8.20
C ARG A 68 -16.83 -7.27 -9.54
N ASN A 69 -17.36 -6.64 -10.59
CA ASN A 69 -16.79 -6.69 -11.93
C ASN A 69 -15.34 -6.17 -11.96
N ILE A 70 -15.02 -5.13 -11.19
CA ILE A 70 -13.64 -4.62 -11.07
C ILE A 70 -12.75 -5.68 -10.42
N CYS A 71 -13.14 -6.20 -9.26
CA CYS A 71 -12.34 -7.14 -8.49
C CYS A 71 -12.07 -8.43 -9.27
N GLU A 72 -13.09 -8.97 -9.97
CA GLU A 72 -12.98 -10.20 -10.75
C GLU A 72 -11.98 -10.12 -11.92
N ASN A 73 -11.57 -8.92 -12.35
CA ASN A 73 -10.48 -8.76 -13.33
C ASN A 73 -9.08 -9.06 -12.75
N PHE A 74 -8.96 -9.26 -11.44
CA PHE A 74 -7.69 -9.49 -10.77
C PHE A 74 -7.62 -10.91 -10.22
N THR A 75 -6.50 -11.57 -10.49
CA THR A 75 -6.23 -12.92 -9.97
C THR A 75 -5.82 -12.85 -8.50
N VAL A 76 -6.46 -13.69 -7.67
CA VAL A 76 -6.01 -13.95 -6.31
C VAL A 76 -4.90 -15.01 -6.34
N ALA A 77 -3.72 -14.67 -5.82
CA ALA A 77 -2.62 -15.60 -5.73
C ALA A 77 -2.97 -16.77 -4.78
N ALA A 78 -2.63 -17.99 -5.20
CA ALA A 78 -2.94 -19.20 -4.45
C ALA A 78 -2.09 -19.36 -3.18
N ASP A 79 -0.87 -18.82 -3.20
CA ASP A 79 0.10 -18.99 -2.14
C ASP A 79 0.02 -17.87 -1.09
N ALA A 80 0.39 -18.20 0.16
CA ALA A 80 0.50 -17.26 1.27
C ALA A 80 1.75 -16.38 1.16
N GLY A 81 1.90 -15.70 0.02
CA GLY A 81 3.00 -14.79 -0.27
C GLY A 81 2.83 -13.40 0.35
N PRO A 82 3.87 -12.56 0.20
CA PRO A 82 3.86 -11.17 0.63
C PRO A 82 2.84 -10.36 -0.19
N CYS A 83 1.94 -9.68 0.52
CA CYS A 83 0.88 -8.86 -0.09
C CYS A 83 1.37 -7.50 -0.62
N LEU A 84 2.57 -7.09 -0.21
CA LEU A 84 3.22 -5.86 -0.64
C LEU A 84 4.68 -6.14 -0.94
N ALA A 85 5.13 -5.75 -2.13
CA ALA A 85 6.52 -5.76 -2.52
C ALA A 85 6.97 -4.35 -2.88
N TRP A 86 8.24 -4.07 -2.64
CA TRP A 86 8.90 -2.84 -3.08
C TRP A 86 9.91 -3.19 -4.17
N LYS A 87 9.73 -2.66 -5.38
CA LYS A 87 10.57 -2.98 -6.56
C LYS A 87 10.72 -4.50 -6.79
N ASN A 88 9.63 -5.25 -6.63
CA ASN A 88 9.60 -6.72 -6.68
C ASN A 88 10.36 -7.45 -5.56
N CYS A 89 10.79 -6.74 -4.51
CA CYS A 89 11.39 -7.34 -3.32
C CYS A 89 10.38 -7.41 -2.19
N ASP A 90 10.21 -8.60 -1.64
CA ASP A 90 9.33 -8.92 -0.52
C ASP A 90 9.94 -8.66 0.86
N ASN A 91 11.27 -8.69 0.94
CA ASN A 91 12.03 -8.48 2.18
C ASN A 91 12.57 -7.05 2.30
N TYR A 92 11.89 -6.09 1.68
CA TYR A 92 12.36 -4.71 1.64
C TYR A 92 12.13 -4.02 3.00
N LYS A 93 13.21 -3.53 3.60
CA LYS A 93 13.16 -2.90 4.93
C LYS A 93 12.80 -1.42 4.81
N PHE A 94 12.07 -0.93 5.81
CA PHE A 94 11.78 0.50 5.93
C PHE A 94 13.04 1.38 5.95
N SER A 95 14.17 0.88 6.50
CA SER A 95 15.46 1.58 6.45
C SER A 95 15.89 1.89 5.02
N ASN A 96 15.74 0.93 4.11
CA ASN A 96 16.13 1.07 2.71
C ASN A 96 15.23 2.10 2.01
N PHE A 97 13.94 2.11 2.35
CA PHE A 97 13.00 3.12 1.86
C PHE A 97 13.43 4.54 2.27
N ILE A 98 13.76 4.73 3.55
CA ILE A 98 14.22 6.03 4.07
C ILE A 98 15.52 6.46 3.40
N GLU A 99 16.48 5.55 3.24
CA GLU A 99 17.74 5.83 2.55
C GLU A 99 17.50 6.25 1.10
N GLU A 100 16.64 5.54 0.36
CA GLU A 100 16.30 5.89 -1.01
C GLU A 100 15.54 7.23 -1.12
N LEU A 101 14.58 7.47 -0.22
CA LEU A 101 13.77 8.69 -0.19
C LEU A 101 14.64 9.93 0.03
N TYR A 102 15.64 9.84 0.91
CA TYR A 102 16.54 10.93 1.22
C TYR A 102 17.86 10.91 0.43
N ALA A 103 18.08 9.94 -0.46
CA ALA A 103 19.34 9.81 -1.22
C ALA A 103 19.68 11.07 -2.04
N SER A 104 18.66 11.77 -2.55
CA SER A 104 18.84 13.03 -3.30
C SER A 104 18.85 14.27 -2.41
N THR A 105 18.61 14.13 -1.10
CA THR A 105 18.59 15.25 -0.16
C THR A 105 20.01 15.51 0.31
N PRO A 106 20.51 16.76 0.26
CA PRO A 106 21.84 17.05 0.74
C PRO A 106 21.96 16.71 2.23
N ASN A 107 23.07 16.07 2.60
CA ASN A 107 23.39 15.80 4.00
C ASN A 107 23.63 17.13 4.72
N CYS A 108 22.58 17.62 5.36
CA CYS A 108 22.58 18.86 6.09
C CYS A 108 23.37 18.73 7.39
N SER A 109 24.51 19.40 7.52
CA SER A 109 25.35 19.37 8.74
C SER A 109 24.80 20.22 9.89
N TRP A 110 23.69 20.94 9.69
CA TRP A 110 23.13 21.86 10.69
C TRP A 110 22.64 21.18 11.96
N TYR A 111 22.34 19.87 11.94
CA TYR A 111 22.03 19.14 13.18
C TYR A 111 23.18 19.21 14.19
N LYS A 112 24.43 19.37 13.74
CA LYS A 112 25.62 19.57 14.60
C LYS A 112 25.62 20.93 15.29
N HIS A 113 24.88 21.90 14.76
CA HIS A 113 24.75 23.26 15.29
C HIS A 113 23.52 23.42 16.20
N VAL A 114 22.46 22.64 15.99
CA VAL A 114 21.23 22.70 16.80
C VAL A 114 21.28 21.73 17.99
N TRP A 115 21.90 20.55 17.83
CA TRP A 115 22.06 19.58 18.93
C TRP A 115 23.53 19.34 19.24
N PRO A 116 24.08 19.92 20.34
CA PRO A 116 25.38 19.52 20.84
C PRO A 116 25.35 18.03 21.23
N LYS A 117 26.45 17.32 20.90
CA LYS A 117 26.66 15.85 20.85
C LYS A 117 26.11 14.97 21.99
N LYS A 118 25.59 15.53 23.08
CA LYS A 118 25.09 14.81 24.26
C LYS A 118 23.56 14.70 24.35
N ASN A 119 22.79 15.44 23.53
CA ASN A 119 21.33 15.42 23.54
C ASN A 119 20.78 14.99 22.18
N ILE A 120 21.24 13.85 21.65
CA ILE A 120 20.64 13.25 20.45
C ILE A 120 19.24 12.78 20.84
N ILE A 121 18.22 13.53 20.42
CA ILE A 121 16.82 13.13 20.56
C ILE A 121 16.61 11.90 19.69
N ARG A 122 16.52 10.76 20.36
CA ARG A 122 16.27 9.43 19.76
C ARG A 122 14.82 9.25 19.26
N HIS A 123 14.08 10.35 19.03
CA HIS A 123 12.62 10.33 18.89
C HIS A 123 12.04 11.35 17.90
N SER A 124 12.73 11.69 16.80
CA SER A 124 12.13 12.54 15.75
C SER A 124 11.46 11.77 14.61
N ILE A 125 11.42 10.43 14.65
CA ILE A 125 10.61 9.62 13.72
C ILE A 125 10.05 8.40 14.46
N PHE A 126 9.26 8.62 15.51
CA PHE A 126 8.35 7.62 16.08
C PHE A 126 7.31 8.35 16.96
N VAL A 127 6.18 8.72 16.36
CA VAL A 127 4.82 8.55 16.91
C VAL A 127 3.91 8.28 15.73
#